data_AF-A0A972V6H1-F1
#
_entry.id   AF-A0A972V6H1-F1
#
_cell.length_a   1.000
_cell.length_b   1.000
_cell.length_c   1.000
_cell.angle_alpha   90.00
_cell.angle_beta   90.00
_cell.angle_gamma   90.00
#
_symmetry.space_group_name_H-M   'P 1'
#
loop_
_entity.id
_entity.type
_entity.pdbx_description
1 polymer ?
#
loop_
_entity_poly.entity_id
_entity_poly.type
_entity_poly.pdbx_seq_one_letter_code
_entity_poly.pdbx_strand_id
1 'polypeptide(L)'
;MSGYRRLPIIALFALTFLALLAAAPGGVFAKAGPVGMPENARVKSYGSGWECELGYQEVKRACVAVKVPANAYPTNASYGRGWECDRGFQEADETCAAIKVPVNGYLAESSYGTGWECERGHRVVEETCVVINVPANGYLGDASYGTGWECERGYRAVGKACVAVKVPANGYFVEASYGLGWKCDRG
;
A
#
# COMPACT_ATOMS: atom_id res chain seq x y z
N MET A 1 58.55 13.91 -64.02
CA MET A 1 57.33 13.15 -63.71
C MET A 1 57.05 13.36 -62.23
N SER A 2 56.40 14.47 -61.85
CA SER A 2 54.94 14.67 -61.71
C SER A 2 54.27 13.65 -60.79
N GLY A 3 53.77 14.13 -59.66
CA GLY A 3 53.01 13.34 -58.69
C GLY A 3 52.49 14.15 -57.50
N TYR A 4 51.99 15.37 -57.73
CA TYR A 4 51.21 16.08 -56.71
C TYR A 4 49.90 15.31 -56.46
N ARG A 5 49.80 14.64 -55.31
CA ARG A 5 48.54 14.04 -54.84
C ARG A 5 47.55 15.17 -54.53
N ARG A 6 46.59 15.39 -55.41
CA ARG A 6 45.44 16.28 -55.15
C ARG A 6 44.54 15.59 -54.12
N LEU A 7 44.51 16.12 -52.91
CA LEU A 7 43.48 15.77 -51.94
C LEU A 7 42.11 16.19 -52.52
N PRO A 8 41.09 15.32 -52.51
CA PRO A 8 39.79 15.63 -53.08
C PRO A 8 39.12 16.74 -52.26
N ILE A 9 38.62 17.77 -52.92
CA ILE A 9 37.98 18.96 -52.34
C ILE A 9 36.85 18.57 -51.36
N ILE A 10 36.20 17.43 -51.57
CA ILE A 10 35.17 16.84 -50.71
C ILE A 10 35.69 16.53 -49.29
N ALA A 11 36.96 16.12 -49.15
CA ALA A 11 37.56 15.85 -47.84
C ALA A 11 37.85 17.12 -47.04
N LEU A 12 38.14 18.24 -47.72
CA LEU A 12 38.30 19.54 -47.07
C LEU A 12 36.95 20.09 -46.55
N PHE A 13 35.87 19.95 -47.33
CA PHE A 13 34.53 20.37 -46.89
C PHE A 13 33.96 19.49 -45.77
N ALA A 14 34.26 18.19 -45.77
CA ALA A 14 33.85 17.29 -44.70
C ALA A 14 34.55 17.62 -43.36
N LEU A 15 35.84 18.00 -43.40
CA LEU A 15 36.61 18.38 -42.22
C LEU A 15 36.20 19.76 -41.66
N THR A 16 35.82 20.71 -42.51
CA THR A 16 35.32 22.02 -42.04
C THR A 16 33.89 21.92 -41.46
N PHE A 17 33.04 21.05 -42.01
CA PHE A 17 31.70 20.82 -41.46
C PHE A 17 31.73 20.07 -40.11
N LEU A 18 32.68 19.13 -39.93
CA LEU A 18 32.89 18.44 -38.64
C LEU A 18 33.47 19.36 -37.55
N ALA A 19 34.31 20.33 -37.93
CA ALA A 19 34.88 21.31 -37.01
C ALA A 19 33.85 22.35 -36.52
N LEU A 20 32.82 22.69 -37.31
CA LEU A 20 31.77 23.62 -36.87
C LEU A 20 30.80 23.00 -35.86
N LEU A 21 30.58 21.68 -35.88
CA LEU A 21 29.71 21.02 -34.87
C LEU A 21 30.37 20.90 -33.49
N ALA A 22 31.70 20.91 -33.41
CA ALA A 22 32.43 20.76 -32.14
C ALA A 22 32.60 22.08 -31.36
N ALA A 23 32.24 23.22 -31.96
CA ALA A 23 32.42 24.55 -31.36
C ALA A 23 31.12 25.17 -30.82
N ALA A 24 30.01 24.42 -30.81
CA ALA A 24 28.85 24.85 -30.05
C ALA A 24 29.15 24.65 -28.56
N PRO A 25 29.24 25.71 -27.73
CA PRO A 25 29.26 25.51 -26.29
C PRO A 25 27.99 24.74 -25.95
N GLY A 26 28.16 23.52 -25.44
CA GLY A 26 27.07 22.73 -24.89
C GLY A 26 26.50 23.53 -23.71
N GLY A 27 25.53 24.39 -23.98
CA GLY A 27 24.80 25.09 -22.95
C GLY A 27 24.10 24.06 -22.09
N VAL A 28 24.67 23.75 -20.93
CA VAL A 28 23.95 23.05 -19.88
C VAL A 28 22.92 24.05 -19.37
N PHE A 29 21.73 24.03 -19.96
CA PHE A 29 20.60 24.78 -19.41
C PHE A 29 20.24 24.12 -18.08
N ALA A 30 20.75 24.67 -16.98
CA ALA A 30 20.12 24.47 -15.70
C ALA A 30 18.67 24.95 -15.85
N LYS A 31 17.69 24.06 -15.66
CA LYS A 31 16.29 24.43 -15.68
C LYS A 31 16.10 25.48 -14.59
N ALA A 32 15.88 26.74 -14.97
CA ALA A 32 15.54 27.78 -14.02
C ALA A 32 14.35 27.29 -13.19
N GLY A 33 14.45 27.38 -11.86
CA GLY A 33 13.35 27.03 -10.98
C GLY A 33 12.07 27.76 -11.40
N PRO A 34 10.88 27.19 -11.12
CA PRO A 34 9.63 27.84 -11.47
C PRO A 34 9.59 29.27 -10.90
N VAL A 35 9.40 30.27 -11.77
CA VAL A 35 9.29 31.67 -11.38
C VAL A 35 8.12 31.82 -10.41
N GLY A 36 8.36 32.42 -9.24
CA GLY A 36 7.35 32.53 -8.17
C GLY A 36 7.26 31.31 -7.24
N MET A 37 8.35 30.54 -7.11
CA MET A 37 8.47 29.48 -6.11
C MET A 37 8.64 30.09 -4.70
N PRO A 38 7.77 29.77 -3.74
CA PRO A 38 7.87 30.26 -2.37
C PRO A 38 8.97 29.51 -1.59
N GLU A 39 9.28 30.01 -0.39
CA GLU A 39 10.12 29.30 0.59
C GLU A 39 9.47 27.97 1.01
N ASN A 40 10.28 26.98 1.42
CA ASN A 40 9.84 25.64 1.82
C ASN A 40 9.06 24.89 0.73
N ALA A 41 9.45 25.12 -0.52
CA ALA A 41 8.97 24.39 -1.69
C ALA A 41 10.14 23.71 -2.38
N ARG A 42 9.84 22.65 -3.13
CA ARG A 42 10.76 22.00 -4.07
C ARG A 42 10.14 21.90 -5.46
N VAL A 43 10.98 21.81 -6.48
CA VAL A 43 10.52 21.55 -7.85
C VAL A 43 9.96 20.13 -7.92
N LYS A 44 8.80 19.97 -8.56
CA LYS A 44 8.22 18.64 -8.77
C LYS A 44 9.13 17.79 -9.66
N SER A 45 9.28 16.52 -9.32
CA SER A 45 10.07 15.55 -10.11
C SER A 45 9.45 15.26 -11.47
N TYR A 46 8.14 15.45 -11.61
CA TYR A 46 7.40 15.33 -12.87
C TYR A 46 6.40 16.47 -13.05
N GLY A 47 6.13 16.85 -14.30
CA GLY A 47 5.26 17.98 -14.64
C GLY A 47 5.94 19.35 -14.49
N SER A 48 5.13 20.41 -14.46
CA SER A 48 5.57 21.78 -14.21
C SER A 48 5.12 22.27 -12.83
N GLY A 49 5.88 23.21 -12.27
CA GLY A 49 5.58 23.85 -10.99
C GLY A 49 6.40 23.30 -9.82
N TRP A 50 5.94 23.62 -8.62
CA TRP A 50 6.56 23.27 -7.35
C TRP A 50 5.54 22.57 -6.44
N GLU A 51 6.04 21.89 -5.42
CA GLU A 51 5.26 21.34 -4.31
C GLU A 51 5.92 21.74 -2.99
N CYS A 52 5.14 21.80 -1.92
CA CYS A 52 5.71 22.10 -0.61
C CYS A 52 6.64 20.98 -0.14
N GLU A 53 7.65 21.38 0.62
CA GLU A 53 8.51 20.45 1.33
C GLU A 53 7.74 19.68 2.40
N LEU A 54 8.28 18.53 2.83
CA LEU A 54 7.64 17.72 3.87
C LEU A 54 7.48 18.55 5.14
N GLY A 55 6.27 18.54 5.72
CA GLY A 55 5.93 19.37 6.87
C GLY A 55 5.38 20.76 6.50
N TYR A 56 5.18 21.03 5.22
CA TYR A 56 4.56 22.26 4.73
C TYR A 56 3.37 21.96 3.80
N GLN A 57 2.38 22.83 3.83
CA GLN A 57 1.17 22.72 3.00
C GLN A 57 0.90 24.03 2.26
N GLU A 58 0.35 23.91 1.05
CA GLU A 58 0.06 25.07 0.21
C GLU A 58 -1.17 25.83 0.73
N VAL A 59 -0.96 27.08 1.14
CA VAL A 59 -2.01 28.02 1.52
C VAL A 59 -1.79 29.32 0.77
N LYS A 60 -2.75 29.72 -0.08
CA LYS A 60 -2.69 30.96 -0.87
C LYS A 60 -1.36 31.15 -1.62
N ARG A 61 -0.88 30.09 -2.29
CA ARG A 61 0.38 30.04 -3.06
C ARG A 61 1.67 30.20 -2.25
N ALA A 62 1.61 29.99 -0.94
CA ALA A 62 2.77 29.90 -0.05
C ALA A 62 2.78 28.53 0.66
N CYS A 63 3.96 28.04 1.02
CA CYS A 63 4.11 26.85 1.84
C CYS A 63 4.13 27.24 3.31
N VAL A 64 3.08 26.86 4.04
CA VAL A 64 2.92 27.15 5.46
C VAL A 64 3.22 25.89 6.26
N ALA A 65 3.99 26.04 7.34
CA ALA A 65 4.36 24.92 8.20
C ALA A 65 3.11 24.26 8.80
N VAL A 66 3.04 22.94 8.70
CA VAL A 66 2.01 22.12 9.32
C VAL A 66 2.32 22.02 10.81
N LYS A 67 1.34 22.34 11.65
CA LYS A 67 1.43 22.10 13.09
C LYS A 67 1.20 20.61 13.37
N VAL A 68 2.30 19.86 13.46
CA VAL A 68 2.27 18.44 13.77
C VAL A 68 2.14 18.25 15.30
N PRO A 69 1.10 17.58 15.80
CA PRO A 69 0.94 17.31 17.23
C PRO A 69 1.91 16.21 17.71
N ALA A 70 1.92 15.93 19.01
CA ALA A 70 2.67 14.78 19.54
C ALA A 70 2.10 13.46 19.00
N ASN A 71 2.97 12.47 18.80
CA ASN A 71 2.66 11.15 18.25
C ASN A 71 2.10 11.19 16.81
N ALA A 72 2.62 12.10 15.99
CA ALA A 72 2.24 12.30 14.60
C ALA A 72 3.46 12.63 13.74
N TYR A 73 3.33 12.37 12.44
CA TYR A 73 4.31 12.75 11.43
C TYR A 73 3.66 13.60 10.33
N PRO A 74 4.42 14.55 9.73
CA PRO A 74 3.91 15.33 8.61
C PRO A 74 3.73 14.47 7.37
N THR A 75 2.72 14.77 6.57
CA THR A 75 2.50 14.17 5.26
C THR A 75 2.72 15.21 4.15
N ASN A 76 2.86 14.76 2.90
CA ASN A 76 2.87 15.65 1.74
C ASN A 76 1.45 15.90 1.19
N ALA A 77 0.42 15.72 2.02
CA ALA A 77 -0.96 15.92 1.60
C ALA A 77 -1.21 17.40 1.28
N SER A 78 -1.66 17.68 0.05
CA SER A 78 -1.95 19.05 -0.41
C SER A 78 -3.22 19.66 0.20
N TYR A 79 -4.01 18.87 0.92
CA TYR A 79 -5.22 19.28 1.61
C TYR A 79 -5.41 18.47 2.91
N GLY A 80 -6.37 18.89 3.74
CA GLY A 80 -6.61 18.30 5.04
C GLY A 80 -5.57 18.75 6.08
N ARG A 81 -5.34 17.92 7.10
CA ARG A 81 -4.52 18.29 8.27
C ARG A 81 -3.02 18.34 7.99
N GLY A 82 -2.54 17.69 6.93
CA GLY A 82 -1.11 17.65 6.57
C GLY A 82 -0.25 16.79 7.49
N TRP A 83 -0.85 15.98 8.36
CA TRP A 83 -0.18 15.04 9.25
C TRP A 83 -1.04 13.79 9.46
N GLU A 84 -0.37 12.70 9.83
CA GLU A 84 -0.98 11.43 10.21
C GLU A 84 -0.41 10.98 11.56
N CYS A 85 -1.17 10.18 12.30
CA CYS A 85 -0.72 9.67 13.59
C CYS A 85 0.34 8.60 13.42
N ASP A 86 1.30 8.57 14.35
CA ASP A 86 2.27 7.48 14.46
C ASP A 86 1.54 6.16 14.68
N ARG A 87 2.19 5.05 14.32
CA ARG A 87 1.65 3.71 14.56
C ARG A 87 1.31 3.54 16.05
N GLY A 88 0.11 3.07 16.33
CA GLY A 88 -0.38 2.92 17.71
C GLY A 88 -1.14 4.12 18.23
N PHE A 89 -1.32 5.15 17.41
CA PHE A 89 -2.14 6.31 17.71
C PHE A 89 -3.19 6.54 16.63
N GLN A 90 -4.29 7.16 17.03
CA GLN A 90 -5.40 7.53 16.16
C GLN A 90 -5.82 8.98 16.41
N GLU A 91 -6.46 9.58 15.39
CA GLU A 91 -6.95 10.95 15.50
C GLU A 91 -7.99 11.10 16.62
N ALA A 92 -7.78 12.08 17.48
CA ALA A 92 -8.75 12.57 18.45
C ALA A 92 -8.54 14.07 18.66
N ASP A 93 -9.56 14.89 18.37
CA ASP A 93 -9.57 16.35 18.62
C ASP A 93 -8.30 17.08 18.17
N GLU A 94 -7.93 16.96 16.89
CA GLU A 94 -6.72 17.56 16.30
C GLU A 94 -5.38 17.07 16.92
N THR A 95 -5.42 15.97 17.67
CA THR A 95 -4.25 15.32 18.25
C THR A 95 -4.23 13.82 17.93
N CYS A 96 -3.19 13.13 18.37
CA CYS A 96 -3.05 11.68 18.24
C CYS A 96 -3.12 11.03 19.63
N ALA A 97 -4.20 10.30 19.88
CA ALA A 97 -4.42 9.56 21.11
C ALA A 97 -4.01 8.09 20.92
N ALA A 98 -3.42 7.50 21.96
CA ALA A 98 -2.99 6.10 21.91
C ALA A 98 -4.19 5.16 21.70
N ILE A 99 -4.03 4.22 20.79
CA ILE A 99 -5.00 3.16 20.55
C ILE A 99 -4.97 2.21 21.75
N LYS A 100 -6.14 1.99 22.36
CA LYS A 100 -6.29 1.02 23.44
C LYS A 100 -6.44 -0.37 22.83
N VAL A 101 -5.37 -1.15 22.83
CA VAL A 101 -5.38 -2.53 22.35
C VAL A 101 -5.91 -3.43 23.48
N PRO A 102 -6.98 -4.22 23.25
CA PRO A 102 -7.49 -5.14 24.25
C PRO A 102 -6.55 -6.35 24.44
N VAL A 103 -6.78 -7.12 25.51
CA VAL A 103 -6.09 -8.40 25.72
C VAL A 103 -6.39 -9.34 24.53
N ASN A 104 -5.38 -10.07 24.07
CA ASN A 104 -5.39 -10.90 22.84
C ASN A 104 -5.60 -10.10 21.54
N GLY A 105 -5.31 -8.79 21.57
CA GLY A 105 -5.28 -7.93 20.39
C GLY A 105 -3.87 -7.45 20.06
N TYR A 106 -3.67 -6.99 18.83
CA TYR A 106 -2.45 -6.36 18.36
C TYR A 106 -2.76 -5.14 17.49
N LEU A 107 -1.79 -4.22 17.34
CA LEU A 107 -1.95 -3.05 16.47
C LEU A 107 -2.05 -3.46 15.01
N ALA A 108 -3.14 -3.08 14.36
CA ALA A 108 -3.35 -3.34 12.94
C ALA A 108 -2.30 -2.61 12.10
N GLU A 109 -1.96 -3.18 10.95
CA GLU A 109 -1.11 -2.49 9.95
C GLU A 109 -1.86 -1.33 9.28
N SER A 110 -3.18 -1.45 9.20
CA SER A 110 -4.05 -0.43 8.61
C SER A 110 -4.36 0.68 9.62
N SER A 111 -4.26 1.93 9.16
CA SER A 111 -4.72 3.12 9.88
C SER A 111 -6.24 3.31 9.83
N TYR A 112 -6.97 2.43 9.12
CA TYR A 112 -8.43 2.44 9.04
C TYR A 112 -9.05 1.55 10.11
N GLY A 113 -10.25 1.92 10.58
CA GLY A 113 -11.00 1.17 11.59
C GLY A 113 -10.54 1.47 13.02
N THR A 114 -10.56 0.47 13.89
CA THR A 114 -10.20 0.58 15.31
C THR A 114 -8.69 0.67 15.57
N GLY A 115 -7.87 0.44 14.53
CA GLY A 115 -6.40 0.46 14.64
C GLY A 115 -5.81 -0.75 15.38
N TRP A 116 -6.62 -1.77 15.68
CA TRP A 116 -6.20 -3.04 16.25
C TRP A 116 -7.01 -4.21 15.68
N GLU A 117 -6.41 -5.39 15.70
CA GLU A 117 -6.98 -6.66 15.27
C GLU A 117 -6.80 -7.70 16.38
N CYS A 118 -7.59 -8.77 16.35
CA CYS A 118 -7.45 -9.86 17.31
C CYS A 118 -6.38 -10.85 16.88
N GLU A 119 -5.59 -11.33 17.84
CA GLU A 119 -4.68 -12.44 17.63
C GLU A 119 -5.41 -13.67 17.07
N ARG A 120 -4.69 -14.49 16.29
CA ARG A 120 -5.23 -15.73 15.74
C ARG A 120 -5.87 -16.58 16.84
N GLY A 121 -7.10 -17.03 16.61
CA GLY A 121 -7.88 -17.76 17.62
C GLY A 121 -8.80 -16.90 18.45
N HIS A 122 -8.80 -15.59 18.24
CA HIS A 122 -9.72 -14.65 18.85
C HIS A 122 -10.51 -13.89 17.79
N ARG A 123 -11.66 -13.33 18.20
CA ARG A 123 -12.50 -12.50 17.34
C ARG A 123 -12.99 -11.28 18.09
N VAL A 124 -13.32 -10.23 17.33
CA VAL A 124 -13.88 -9.00 17.87
C VAL A 124 -15.30 -9.27 18.37
N VAL A 125 -15.54 -8.97 19.65
CA VAL A 125 -16.87 -8.83 20.22
C VAL A 125 -16.86 -7.52 21.01
N GLU A 126 -17.66 -6.57 20.55
CA GLU A 126 -17.64 -5.17 21.02
C GLU A 126 -16.23 -4.57 20.89
N GLU A 127 -15.60 -4.18 21.99
CA GLU A 127 -14.25 -3.58 22.02
C GLU A 127 -13.20 -4.57 22.56
N THR A 128 -13.46 -5.88 22.48
CA THR A 128 -12.59 -6.91 23.05
C THR A 128 -12.32 -8.07 22.11
N CYS A 129 -11.21 -8.76 22.33
CA CYS A 129 -10.88 -10.00 21.65
C CYS A 129 -11.25 -11.21 22.51
N VAL A 130 -12.27 -11.94 22.07
CA VAL A 130 -12.76 -13.14 22.76
C VAL A 130 -12.32 -14.39 22.03
N VAL A 131 -12.03 -15.46 22.77
CA VAL A 131 -11.59 -16.75 22.22
C VAL A 131 -12.67 -17.33 21.28
N ILE A 132 -12.21 -17.85 20.15
CA ILE A 132 -13.02 -18.65 19.23
C ILE A 132 -13.06 -20.08 19.78
N ASN A 133 -14.25 -20.51 20.20
CA ASN A 133 -14.48 -21.88 20.61
C ASN A 133 -14.59 -22.79 19.39
N VAL A 134 -13.48 -23.44 19.04
CA VAL A 134 -13.43 -24.42 17.95
C VAL A 134 -14.02 -25.75 18.44
N PRO A 135 -15.05 -26.30 17.78
CA PRO A 135 -15.62 -27.59 18.16
C PRO A 135 -14.69 -28.76 17.78
N ALA A 136 -14.97 -29.96 18.30
CA ALA A 136 -14.28 -31.18 17.87
C ALA A 136 -14.43 -31.38 16.35
N ASN A 137 -13.36 -31.83 15.68
CA ASN A 137 -13.24 -31.95 14.22
C ASN A 137 -13.36 -30.60 13.47
N GLY A 138 -13.01 -29.50 14.15
CA GLY A 138 -12.92 -28.16 13.58
C GLY A 138 -11.51 -27.59 13.71
N TYR A 139 -11.22 -26.58 12.90
CA TYR A 139 -9.97 -25.84 12.94
C TYR A 139 -10.22 -24.33 12.79
N LEU A 140 -9.24 -23.51 13.19
CA LEU A 140 -9.32 -22.06 13.07
C LEU A 140 -9.33 -21.63 11.59
N GLY A 141 -10.40 -20.95 11.20
CA GLY A 141 -10.59 -20.37 9.87
C GLY A 141 -10.37 -18.87 9.90
N ASP A 142 -10.89 -18.18 8.88
CA ASP A 142 -10.94 -16.71 8.87
C ASP A 142 -11.94 -16.22 9.94
N ALA A 143 -11.47 -15.34 10.82
CA ALA A 143 -12.26 -14.73 11.90
C ALA A 143 -12.85 -13.37 11.54
N SER A 144 -12.50 -12.82 10.37
CA SER A 144 -12.99 -11.53 9.87
C SER A 144 -14.48 -11.58 9.55
N TYR A 145 -14.99 -12.77 9.21
CA TYR A 145 -16.40 -13.02 8.93
C TYR A 145 -16.83 -14.42 9.41
N GLY A 146 -18.09 -14.55 9.84
CA GLY A 146 -18.67 -15.84 10.24
C GLY A 146 -18.23 -16.33 11.63
N THR A 147 -18.00 -17.64 11.77
CA THR A 147 -17.76 -18.30 13.06
C THR A 147 -16.30 -18.28 13.52
N GLY A 148 -15.34 -17.94 12.65
CA GLY A 148 -13.92 -17.99 12.97
C GLY A 148 -13.31 -19.40 12.99
N TRP A 149 -14.09 -20.41 12.60
CA TRP A 149 -13.67 -21.79 12.50
C TRP A 149 -14.38 -22.50 11.36
N GLU A 150 -13.72 -23.52 10.83
CA GLU A 150 -14.19 -24.39 9.75
C GLU A 150 -14.11 -25.85 10.20
N CYS A 151 -14.82 -26.73 9.51
CA CYS A 151 -14.78 -28.16 9.81
C CYS A 151 -13.68 -28.87 9.04
N GLU A 152 -13.01 -29.81 9.68
CA GLU A 152 -12.08 -30.74 9.03
C GLU A 152 -12.77 -31.47 7.87
N ARG A 153 -11.96 -31.93 6.92
CA ARG A 153 -12.44 -32.70 5.76
C ARG A 153 -13.26 -33.91 6.22
N GLY A 154 -14.42 -34.12 5.61
CA GLY A 154 -15.36 -35.18 5.99
C GLY A 154 -16.38 -34.76 7.04
N TYR A 155 -16.27 -33.56 7.61
CA TYR A 155 -17.23 -32.97 8.54
C TYR A 155 -17.91 -31.75 7.93
N ARG A 156 -19.09 -31.39 8.45
CA ARG A 156 -19.81 -30.18 8.08
C ARG A 156 -20.36 -29.44 9.30
N ALA A 157 -20.46 -28.12 9.19
CA ALA A 157 -21.02 -27.29 10.25
C ALA A 157 -22.52 -27.55 10.39
N VAL A 158 -22.95 -27.92 11.61
CA VAL A 158 -24.35 -28.01 12.01
C VAL A 158 -24.49 -27.26 13.32
N GLY A 159 -25.04 -26.04 13.27
CA GLY A 159 -25.08 -25.14 14.41
C GLY A 159 -23.66 -24.77 14.86
N LYS A 160 -23.28 -25.17 16.08
CA LYS A 160 -21.97 -24.89 16.70
C LYS A 160 -21.03 -26.10 16.71
N ALA A 161 -21.29 -27.12 15.90
CA ALA A 161 -20.51 -28.36 15.90
C ALA A 161 -20.15 -28.80 14.48
N CYS A 162 -19.04 -29.53 14.37
CA CYS A 162 -18.66 -30.26 13.17
C CYS A 162 -19.18 -31.70 13.25
N VAL A 163 -20.09 -32.03 12.35
CA VAL A 163 -20.75 -33.35 12.31
C VAL A 163 -20.27 -34.11 11.07
N ALA A 164 -19.89 -35.37 11.26
CA ALA A 164 -19.41 -36.23 10.18
C ALA A 164 -20.46 -36.36 9.07
N VAL A 165 -20.02 -36.22 7.83
CA VAL A 165 -20.87 -36.45 6.65
C VAL A 165 -21.02 -37.95 6.45
N LYS A 166 -22.26 -38.44 6.56
CA LYS A 166 -22.59 -39.84 6.28
C LYS A 166 -22.63 -40.06 4.77
N VAL A 167 -21.58 -40.69 4.23
CA VAL A 167 -21.52 -41.10 2.82
C VAL A 167 -22.13 -42.50 2.68
N PRO A 168 -23.19 -42.69 1.86
CA PRO A 168 -23.78 -44.00 1.64
C PRO A 168 -22.90 -44.89 0.76
N ALA A 169 -23.23 -46.18 0.67
CA ALA A 169 -22.57 -47.09 -0.28
C ALA A 169 -22.74 -46.59 -1.73
N ASN A 170 -21.69 -46.71 -2.55
CA ASN A 170 -21.58 -46.18 -3.92
C ASN A 170 -21.62 -44.63 -4.01
N GLY A 171 -21.15 -43.95 -2.96
CA GLY A 171 -20.96 -42.50 -2.96
C GLY A 171 -19.57 -42.11 -2.48
N TYR A 172 -19.15 -40.89 -2.84
CA TYR A 172 -17.91 -40.29 -2.39
C TYR A 172 -18.14 -38.91 -1.77
N PHE A 173 -17.34 -38.57 -0.77
CA PHE A 173 -17.36 -37.25 -0.13
C PHE A 173 -16.98 -36.14 -1.12
N VAL A 174 -17.68 -35.01 -1.04
CA VAL A 174 -17.31 -33.79 -1.77
C VAL A 174 -17.26 -32.61 -0.81
N GLU A 175 -16.25 -31.76 -1.00
CA GLU A 175 -16.16 -30.48 -0.31
C GLU A 175 -17.14 -29.51 -0.96
N ALA A 176 -18.35 -29.45 -0.41
CA ALA A 176 -19.39 -28.52 -0.82
C ALA A 176 -19.88 -27.74 0.41
N SER A 177 -19.90 -26.41 0.29
CA SER A 177 -20.43 -25.51 1.33
C SER A 177 -21.95 -25.60 1.49
N TYR A 178 -22.63 -26.31 0.59
CA TYR A 178 -24.06 -26.57 0.60
C TYR A 178 -24.38 -27.97 0.05
N GLY A 179 -25.55 -28.50 0.40
CA GLY A 179 -26.02 -29.82 -0.04
C GLY A 179 -25.63 -30.97 0.90
N LEU A 180 -25.59 -32.19 0.35
CA LEU A 180 -25.41 -33.41 1.16
C LEU A 180 -23.95 -33.69 1.55
N GLY A 181 -22.98 -33.01 0.94
CA GLY A 181 -21.54 -33.26 1.18
C GLY A 181 -21.00 -34.56 0.57
N TRP A 182 -21.78 -35.21 -0.29
CA TRP A 182 -21.38 -36.38 -1.07
C TRP A 182 -22.07 -36.39 -2.43
N LYS A 183 -21.51 -37.16 -3.37
CA LYS A 183 -22.11 -37.44 -4.69
C LYS A 183 -22.05 -38.95 -4.97
N CYS A 184 -22.93 -39.43 -5.85
CA CYS A 184 -22.91 -40.81 -6.30
C CYS A 184 -21.67 -41.08 -7.16
N ASP A 185 -21.10 -42.28 -7.03
CA ASP A 185 -20.09 -42.77 -7.95
C ASP A 185 -20.65 -42.79 -9.39
N ARG A 186 -19.80 -42.46 -10.37
CA ARG A 186 -20.14 -42.71 -11.78
C ARG A 186 -19.82 -44.18 -12.03
N GLY A 187 -20.87 -45.00 -12.03
CA GLY A 187 -20.78 -46.42 -12.37
C GLY A 187 -20.20 -46.65 -13.76
#